data_AF-A0A2Z2NSM8-F1
#
_entry.id   AF-A0A2Z2NSM8-F1
#
_cell.length_a   1.000
_cell.length_b   1.000
_cell.length_c   1.000
_cell.angle_alpha   90.00
_cell.angle_beta   90.00
_cell.angle_gamma   90.00
#
_symmetry.space_group_name_H-M   'P 1'
#
loop_
_entity.id
_entity.type
_entity.pdbx_description
1 polymer ?
#
loop_
_entity_poly.entity_id
_entity_poly.type
_entity_poly.pdbx_seq_one_letter_code
_entity_poly.pdbx_strand_id
1 'polypeptide(L)' 'MRYREDTTPNPDLPYGESMHSMLTLSMVLAIIIGVLLYAAGRHGKIMWLQVWSVGLVICSVLYLICDLAGII' A
#
# COMPACT_ATOMS: atom_id res chain seq x y z
N MET A 1 -3.74 -24.17 0.60
CA MET A 1 -4.64 -23.26 1.33
C MET A 1 -6.05 -23.75 1.11
N ARG A 2 -6.76 -24.16 2.16
CA ARG A 2 -8.15 -24.64 2.06
C ARG A 2 -9.06 -23.41 2.11
N TYR A 3 -9.96 -23.26 1.14
CA TYR A 3 -10.97 -22.21 1.18
C TYR A 3 -11.84 -22.39 2.43
N ARG A 4 -12.27 -21.28 3.05
CA ARG A 4 -13.27 -21.32 4.13
C ARG A 4 -14.53 -22.00 3.58
N GLU A 5 -15.00 -23.03 4.26
CA GLU A 5 -16.13 -23.86 3.82
C GLU A 5 -17.46 -23.07 3.81
N ASP A 6 -17.46 -21.92 4.47
CA ASP A 6 -18.54 -20.98 4.70
C ASP A 6 -18.68 -19.87 3.62
N THR A 7 -17.84 -19.88 2.58
CA THR A 7 -17.90 -18.89 1.48
C THR A 7 -17.94 -19.56 0.12
N THR A 8 -19.01 -19.34 -0.66
CA THR A 8 -19.08 -19.70 -2.08
C THR A 8 -18.10 -18.82 -2.87
N PRO A 9 -17.05 -19.37 -3.50
CA PRO A 9 -16.11 -18.58 -4.28
C PRO A 9 -16.84 -17.96 -5.47
N ASN A 10 -16.97 -16.63 -5.49
CA ASN A 10 -17.53 -15.92 -6.62
C ASN A 10 -16.51 -15.98 -7.80
N PRO A 11 -16.83 -16.67 -8.91
CA PRO A 11 -15.88 -16.85 -10.01
C PRO A 11 -15.47 -15.55 -10.72
N ASP A 12 -16.24 -14.47 -10.55
CA ASP A 12 -15.93 -13.16 -11.12
C ASP A 12 -14.94 -12.33 -10.27
N LEU A 13 -14.78 -12.68 -8.99
CA LEU A 13 -13.88 -11.99 -8.05
C LEU A 13 -13.11 -12.99 -7.18
N PRO A 14 -12.24 -13.84 -7.79
CA PRO A 14 -11.56 -14.93 -7.09
C PRO A 14 -10.64 -14.47 -5.96
N TYR A 15 -10.23 -13.20 -5.94
CA TYR A 15 -9.33 -12.63 -4.93
C TYR A 15 -9.73 -11.24 -4.42
N GLY A 16 -10.90 -10.71 -4.81
CA GLY A 16 -11.21 -9.29 -4.73
C GLY A 16 -11.04 -8.69 -3.33
N GLU A 17 -11.61 -9.32 -2.31
CA GLU A 17 -11.65 -8.76 -0.95
C GLU A 17 -10.35 -8.98 -0.17
N SER A 18 -9.67 -10.11 -0.40
CA SER A 18 -8.41 -10.43 0.27
C SER A 18 -7.21 -9.70 -0.33
N MET A 19 -7.14 -9.56 -1.66
CA MET A 19 -6.09 -8.76 -2.33
C MET A 19 -6.20 -7.29 -1.96
N HIS A 20 -7.42 -6.75 -1.96
CA HIS A 20 -7.67 -5.36 -1.61
C HIS A 20 -7.20 -5.07 -0.18
N SER A 21 -7.62 -5.89 0.79
CA SER A 21 -7.19 -5.76 2.19
C SER A 21 -5.67 -5.85 2.37
N MET A 22 -5.00 -6.73 1.61
CA MET A 22 -3.54 -6.86 1.62
C MET A 22 -2.85 -5.63 1.02
N LEU A 23 -3.38 -5.10 -0.08
CA LEU A 23 -2.86 -3.90 -0.75
C LEU A 23 -3.00 -2.67 0.15
N THR A 24 -4.17 -2.43 0.73
CA THR A 24 -4.41 -1.31 1.65
C THR A 24 -3.47 -1.37 2.85
N LEU A 25 -3.28 -2.55 3.45
CA LEU A 25 -2.32 -2.75 4.54
C LEU A 25 -0.88 -2.45 4.10
N SER A 26 -0.48 -2.96 2.92
CA SER A 26 0.87 -2.73 2.39
C SER A 26 1.14 -1.27 2.09
N MET A 27 0.13 -0.50 1.64
CA MET A 27 0.25 0.94 1.38
C MET A 27 0.39 1.73 2.68
N VAL A 28 -0.36 1.36 3.73
CA VAL A 28 -0.17 1.96 5.07
C VAL A 28 1.25 1.71 5.58
N LEU A 29 1.77 0.48 5.45
CA LEU A 29 3.14 0.16 5.81
C LEU A 29 4.16 0.93 4.97
N ALA A 30 3.94 1.04 3.66
CA ALA A 30 4.82 1.79 2.75
C ALA A 30 4.91 3.26 3.14
N ILE A 31 3.81 3.88 3.58
CA ILE A 31 3.81 5.26 4.10
C ILE A 31 4.68 5.35 5.35
N ILE A 32 4.49 4.45 6.33
CA ILE A 32 5.27 4.45 7.57
C ILE A 32 6.76 4.30 7.27
N ILE A 33 7.12 3.31 6.45
CA ILE A 33 8.50 3.02 6.07
C ILE A 33 9.10 4.18 5.25
N GLY A 34 8.34 4.75 4.32
CA GLY A 34 8.76 5.89 3.52
C GLY A 34 9.03 7.14 4.36
N VAL A 35 8.21 7.42 5.37
CA VAL A 35 8.45 8.52 6.31
C VAL A 35 9.72 8.28 7.14
N LEU A 36 9.93 7.05 7.62
CA LEU A 36 11.14 6.69 8.36
C LEU A 36 12.41 6.79 7.50
N LEU A 37 12.38 6.29 6.26
CA LEU A 37 13.48 6.38 5.30
C LEU A 37 13.77 7.84 4.90
N TYR A 38 12.74 8.67 4.77
CA TYR A 38 12.92 10.10 4.53
C TYR A 38 13.64 10.78 5.70
N ALA A 39 13.24 10.48 6.94
CA ALA A 39 13.90 10.99 8.14
C ALA A 39 15.37 10.54 8.23
N ALA A 40 15.64 9.25 7.98
CA ALA A 40 17.00 8.71 7.92
C ALA A 40 17.83 9.35 6.79
N GLY A 41 17.23 9.57 5.62
CA GLY A 41 17.84 10.22 4.47
C GLY A 41 18.19 11.69 4.72
N ARG A 42 17.45 12.39 5.59
CA ARG A 42 17.83 13.73 6.06
C ARG A 42 19.11 13.72 6.90
N HIS A 43 19.28 12.73 7.76
CA HIS A 43 20.52 12.58 8.54
C HIS A 43 21.73 12.24 7.65
N GLY A 44 21.54 11.38 6.65
CA GLY A 44 22.61 11.00 5.72
C GLY A 44 22.93 12.00 4.61
N LYS A 45 22.16 13.09 4.47
CA LYS A 45 22.21 14.03 3.32
C LYS A 45 22.13 13.34 1.95
N ILE A 46 21.49 12.16 1.89
CA ILE A 46 21.36 11.39 0.65
C ILE A 46 20.10 11.87 -0.06
N MET A 47 20.24 12.88 -0.93
CA MET A 47 19.14 13.45 -1.72
C MET A 47 18.35 12.37 -2.49
N TRP A 48 19.06 11.38 -3.04
CA TRP A 48 18.44 10.28 -3.77
C TRP A 48 17.45 9.49 -2.91
N LEU A 49 17.86 9.11 -1.69
CA LEU A 49 17.00 8.37 -0.76
C LEU A 49 15.76 9.19 -0.37
N GLN A 50 15.92 10.50 -0.20
CA GLN A 50 14.81 11.40 0.14
C GLN A 50 13.77 11.46 -0.99
N VAL A 51 14.21 11.64 -2.25
CA VAL A 51 13.30 11.71 -3.41
C VAL A 51 12.53 10.41 -3.59
N TRP A 52 13.20 9.27 -3.51
CA TRP A 52 12.54 7.97 -3.64
C TRP A 52 11.58 7.66 -2.49
N SER A 53 11.95 8.05 -1.26
CA SER A 53 11.07 7.86 -0.09
C SER A 53 9.81 8.72 -0.19
N VAL A 54 9.95 9.99 -0.59
CA VAL A 54 8.81 10.89 -0.78
C VAL A 54 7.93 10.39 -1.94
N GLY A 55 8.53 9.93 -3.04
CA GLY A 55 7.78 9.35 -4.16
C GLY A 55 6.95 8.14 -3.74
N LEU A 56 7.51 7.23 -2.94
CA LEU A 56 6.79 6.08 -2.39
C LEU A 56 5.60 6.50 -1.52
N VAL A 57 5.80 7.49 -0.64
CA VAL A 57 4.73 8.02 0.22
C VAL A 57 3.63 8.63 -0.64
N ILE A 58 3.97 9.45 -1.64
CA ILE A 58 2.98 10.10 -2.53
C ILE A 58 2.16 9.05 -3.28
N CYS A 59 2.80 8.06 -3.89
CA CYS A 59 2.09 6.98 -4.60
C CYS A 59 1.15 6.21 -3.66
N SER A 60 1.60 5.93 -2.44
CA SER A 60 0.78 5.21 -1.45
C SER A 60 -0.43 6.03 -0.99
N VAL A 61 -0.24 7.34 -0.78
CA VAL A 61 -1.33 8.26 -0.44
C VAL A 61 -2.34 8.40 -1.59
N LEU A 62 -1.86 8.53 -2.83
CA LEU A 62 -2.74 8.57 -4.01
C LEU A 62 -3.57 7.30 -4.14
N TYR A 63 -2.97 6.14 -3.91
CA TYR A 63 -3.70 4.87 -3.90
C TYR A 63 -4.84 4.88 -2.87
N LEU A 64 -4.56 5.26 -1.62
CA LEU A 64 -5.57 5.31 -0.55
C LEU A 64 -6.67 6.34 -0.84
N ILE A 65 -6.35 7.45 -1.49
CA ILE A 65 -7.36 8.45 -1.90
C ILE A 65 -8.26 7.89 -3.00
N CYS A 66 -7.70 7.21 -4.01
CA CYS A 66 -8.48 6.60 -5.07
C CYS A 66 -9.36 5.45 -4.58
N ASP A 67 -8.84 4.66 -3.64
CA ASP A 67 -9.56 3.62 -2.89
C ASP A 67 -10.75 4.23 -2.12
N LEU A 68 -10.49 5.28 -1.32
CA LEU A 68 -11.55 5.98 -0.57
C LEU A 68 -12.59 6.64 -1.49
N ALA A 69 -12.19 7.09 -2.68
CA ALA A 69 -13.09 7.66 -3.68
C ALA A 69 -13.89 6.60 -4.45
N GLY A 70 -13.65 5.31 -4.22
CA GLY A 70 -14.32 4.20 -4.89
C GLY A 70 -13.99 4.10 -6.38
N ILE A 71 -12.84 4.62 -6.81
CA ILE A 71 -12.36 4.54 -8.19
C ILE A 71 -11.68 3.18 -8.45
N ILE A 72 -11.18 2.54 -7.40
CA ILE A 72 -10.44 1.28 -7.36
C ILE A 72 -11.05 0.41 -6.26
#